data_AF-A0A0R3T947-F1
#
_entry.id   AF-A0A0R3T947-F1
#
_cell.length_a   1.000
_cell.length_b   1.000
_cell.length_c   1.000
_cell.angle_alpha   90.00
_cell.angle_beta   90.00
_cell.angle_gamma   90.00
#
_symmetry.space_group_name_H-M   'P 1'
#
loop_
_entity.id
_entity.type
_entity.pdbx_description
1 polymer ?
#
loop_
_entity_poly.entity_id
_entity_poly.type
_entity_poly.pdbx_seq_one_letter_code
_entity_poly.pdbx_strand_id
1 'polypeptide(L)'
;MANKTLFGKALDKYDSNLDDIDELLSKLTEDEVKALNEDIDPDNSLLPPSQRCRDQTTKAPTGPYDREKLIKFLVDKAKNDPDWDEAVPYEKKIRGKVFQKKAEEPKKIEKDELADLGFDVEFDDSINDVR
;
A
#
# COMPACT_ATOMS: atom_id res chain seq x y z
N MET A 1 -45.52 -7.52 -45.00
CA MET A 1 -44.46 -7.43 -43.98
C MET A 1 -43.92 -8.84 -43.81
N ALA A 2 -42.70 -9.14 -44.23
CA ALA A 2 -42.13 -10.47 -44.02
C ALA A 2 -41.89 -10.65 -42.52
N ASN A 3 -42.42 -11.73 -41.94
CA ASN A 3 -42.17 -12.07 -40.54
C ASN A 3 -40.68 -12.40 -40.42
N LYS A 4 -39.91 -11.47 -39.85
CA LYS A 4 -38.46 -11.62 -39.72
C LYS A 4 -38.22 -12.76 -38.73
N THR A 5 -37.73 -13.89 -39.23
CA THR A 5 -37.40 -15.04 -38.40
C THR A 5 -35.92 -15.01 -38.03
N LEU A 6 -35.59 -15.30 -36.78
CA LEU A 6 -34.23 -15.48 -36.30
C LEU A 6 -34.10 -16.92 -35.79
N PHE A 7 -33.08 -17.66 -36.23
CA PHE A 7 -32.87 -19.09 -35.92
C PHE A 7 -34.13 -19.98 -36.04
N GLY A 8 -35.00 -19.71 -37.02
CA GLY A 8 -36.20 -20.51 -37.27
C GLY A 8 -37.40 -20.21 -36.34
N LYS A 9 -37.31 -19.21 -35.46
CA LYS A 9 -38.44 -18.71 -34.65
C LYS A 9 -38.82 -17.28 -35.08
N ALA A 10 -40.09 -16.93 -34.92
CA ALA A 10 -40.58 -15.57 -35.20
C ALA A 10 -39.98 -14.56 -34.21
N LEU A 11 -39.63 -13.35 -34.69
CA LEU A 11 -38.98 -12.32 -33.85
C LEU A 11 -39.78 -11.99 -32.59
N ASP A 12 -41.12 -11.96 -32.70
CA ASP A 12 -42.03 -11.66 -31.58
C ASP A 12 -41.83 -12.60 -30.39
N LYS A 13 -41.40 -13.85 -30.65
CA LYS A 13 -41.09 -14.81 -29.58
C LYS A 13 -39.82 -14.43 -28.81
N TYR A 14 -38.88 -13.71 -29.41
CA TYR A 14 -37.68 -13.27 -28.74
C TYR A 14 -37.93 -12.03 -27.90
N ASP A 15 -38.83 -11.15 -28.34
CA ASP A 15 -39.29 -9.98 -27.59
C ASP A 15 -40.10 -10.38 -26.35
N SER A 16 -40.91 -11.44 -26.45
CA SER A 16 -41.68 -11.99 -25.32
C SER A 16 -40.88 -12.87 -24.35
N ASN A 17 -39.67 -13.33 -24.70
CA ASN A 17 -38.84 -14.12 -23.78
C ASN A 17 -38.28 -13.28 -22.62
N LEU A 18 -38.48 -11.96 -22.63
CA LEU A 18 -38.18 -11.11 -21.48
C LEU A 18 -39.09 -11.47 -20.28
N ASP A 19 -40.27 -12.04 -20.53
CA ASP A 19 -41.20 -12.48 -19.48
C ASP A 19 -40.76 -13.81 -18.82
N ASP A 20 -39.89 -14.59 -19.47
CA ASP A 20 -39.40 -15.90 -19.02
C ASP A 20 -37.93 -15.84 -18.50
N ILE A 21 -37.45 -14.67 -18.09
CA ILE A 21 -36.08 -14.49 -17.58
C ILE A 21 -35.81 -15.44 -16.41
N ASP A 22 -36.77 -15.63 -15.51
CA ASP A 22 -36.61 -16.52 -14.36
C ASP A 22 -36.42 -17.99 -14.78
N GLU A 23 -37.14 -18.45 -15.81
CA GLU A 23 -36.96 -19.81 -16.36
C GLU A 23 -35.58 -19.94 -17.03
N LEU A 24 -35.14 -18.91 -17.75
CA LEU A 24 -33.81 -18.91 -18.37
C LEU A 24 -32.69 -18.95 -17.32
N LEU A 25 -32.80 -18.13 -16.27
CA LEU A 25 -31.83 -18.09 -15.17
C LEU A 25 -31.80 -19.41 -14.39
N SER A 26 -32.93 -20.10 -14.24
CA SER A 26 -33.01 -21.40 -13.55
C SER A 26 -32.20 -22.52 -14.23
N LYS A 27 -31.87 -22.36 -15.52
CA LYS A 27 -31.09 -23.34 -16.29
C LYS A 27 -29.59 -23.16 -16.15
N LEU A 28 -29.13 -22.05 -15.58
CA LEU A 28 -27.71 -21.79 -15.34
C LEU A 28 -27.27 -22.41 -14.01
N THR A 29 -26.02 -22.86 -13.96
CA THR A 29 -25.38 -23.29 -12.72
C THR A 29 -24.97 -22.08 -11.86
N GLU A 30 -24.79 -22.27 -10.55
CA GLU A 30 -24.40 -21.19 -9.63
C GLU A 30 -23.11 -20.47 -10.06
N ASP A 31 -22.16 -21.19 -10.66
CA ASP A 31 -20.89 -20.63 -11.10
C ASP A 31 -21.05 -19.79 -12.39
N GLU A 32 -21.91 -20.22 -13.31
CA GLU A 32 -22.24 -19.44 -14.51
C GLU A 32 -23.02 -18.16 -14.16
N VAL A 33 -23.93 -18.24 -13.18
CA VAL A 33 -24.63 -17.06 -12.65
C VAL A 33 -23.66 -16.07 -12.00
N LYS A 34 -22.63 -16.55 -11.29
CA LYS A 34 -21.58 -15.69 -10.73
C LYS A 34 -20.75 -15.02 -11.84
N ALA A 35 -20.30 -15.77 -12.84
CA ALA A 35 -19.55 -15.21 -13.97
C ALA A 35 -20.35 -14.13 -14.71
N LEU A 36 -21.65 -14.35 -14.91
CA LEU A 36 -22.56 -13.35 -15.48
C LEU A 36 -22.66 -12.06 -14.64
N ASN A 37 -22.62 -12.17 -13.31
CA ASN A 37 -22.57 -11.00 -12.43
C ASN A 37 -21.21 -10.29 -12.47
N GLU A 38 -20.12 -10.99 -12.79
CA GLU A 38 -18.77 -10.41 -12.91
C GLU A 38 -18.61 -9.56 -14.18
N ASP A 39 -19.35 -9.88 -15.24
CA ASP A 39 -19.33 -9.16 -16.52
C ASP A 39 -20.16 -7.85 -16.49
N ILE A 40 -20.83 -7.54 -15.37
CA ILE A 40 -21.58 -6.29 -15.23
C ILE A 40 -20.62 -5.11 -15.07
N ASP A 41 -20.74 -4.15 -15.99
CA ASP A 41 -19.96 -2.91 -15.95
C ASP A 41 -20.25 -2.11 -14.65
N PRO A 42 -19.24 -1.79 -13.83
CA PRO A 42 -19.42 -0.96 -12.64
C PRO A 42 -19.96 0.44 -12.94
N ASP A 43 -19.85 0.91 -14.19
CA ASP A 43 -20.39 2.20 -14.63
C ASP A 43 -21.80 2.10 -15.26
N ASN A 44 -22.46 0.93 -15.17
CA ASN A 44 -23.81 0.74 -15.70
C ASN A 44 -24.83 1.69 -15.04
N SER A 45 -25.28 2.70 -15.80
CA SER A 45 -26.19 3.74 -15.32
C SER A 45 -27.62 3.24 -15.03
N LEU A 46 -27.99 2.05 -15.50
CA LEU A 46 -29.30 1.43 -15.23
C LEU A 46 -29.38 0.82 -13.83
N LEU A 47 -28.24 0.60 -13.16
CA LEU A 47 -28.17 0.04 -11.81
C LEU A 47 -27.97 1.15 -10.75
N PRO A 48 -28.60 1.02 -9.57
CA PRO A 48 -28.37 1.94 -8.46
C PRO A 48 -26.93 1.80 -7.94
N PRO A 49 -26.31 2.88 -7.42
CA PRO A 49 -24.89 2.86 -7.01
C PRO A 49 -24.51 1.73 -6.05
N SER A 50 -25.40 1.32 -5.16
CA SER A 50 -25.16 0.23 -4.20
C SER A 50 -25.04 -1.15 -4.84
N GLN A 51 -25.52 -1.32 -6.07
CA GLN A 51 -25.54 -2.60 -6.81
C GLN A 51 -24.53 -2.64 -7.98
N ARG A 52 -23.77 -1.56 -8.19
CA ARG A 52 -22.72 -1.49 -9.21
C ARG A 52 -21.45 -2.23 -8.80
N CYS A 53 -21.23 -2.36 -7.49
CA CYS A 53 -20.07 -3.05 -6.93
C CYS A 53 -20.46 -4.46 -6.50
N ARG A 54 -19.59 -5.43 -6.79
CA ARG A 54 -19.71 -6.81 -6.32
C ARG A 54 -19.70 -6.87 -4.79
N ASP A 55 -20.50 -7.76 -4.22
CA ASP A 55 -20.41 -8.11 -2.81
C ASP A 55 -19.04 -8.70 -2.50
N GLN A 56 -18.29 -8.02 -1.63
CA GLN A 56 -16.91 -8.39 -1.28
C GLN A 56 -16.85 -9.45 -0.18
N THR A 57 -18.00 -9.88 0.35
CA THR A 57 -18.06 -10.77 1.51
C THR A 57 -19.27 -11.68 1.43
N THR A 58 -19.06 -12.96 1.77
CA THR A 58 -20.13 -13.95 1.98
C THR A 58 -20.68 -13.90 3.41
N LYS A 59 -20.12 -13.06 4.28
CA LYS A 59 -20.54 -12.93 5.67
C LYS A 59 -21.83 -12.11 5.74
N ALA A 60 -22.78 -12.60 6.55
CA ALA A 60 -23.99 -11.85 6.87
C ALA A 60 -23.65 -10.50 7.53
N PRO A 61 -24.50 -9.47 7.34
CA PRO A 61 -24.31 -8.17 7.97
C PRO A 61 -24.32 -8.32 9.49
N THR A 62 -23.36 -7.69 10.16
CA THR A 62 -23.16 -7.83 11.61
C THR A 62 -24.09 -6.97 12.47
N GLY A 63 -25.09 -6.32 11.86
CA GLY A 63 -25.97 -5.34 12.52
C GLY A 63 -25.33 -3.94 12.64
N PRO A 64 -25.92 -3.05 13.46
CA PRO A 64 -25.36 -1.72 13.70
C PRO A 64 -23.97 -1.82 14.37
N TYR A 65 -23.15 -0.79 14.13
CA TYR A 65 -21.81 -0.73 14.68
C TYR A 65 -21.82 -0.70 16.23
N ASP A 66 -21.15 -1.69 16.83
CA ASP A 66 -20.93 -1.80 18.28
C ASP A 66 -19.43 -1.66 18.58
N ARG A 67 -19.07 -0.52 19.16
CA ARG A 67 -17.69 -0.19 19.50
C ARG A 67 -17.14 -1.09 20.60
N GLU A 68 -17.94 -1.45 21.62
CA GLU A 68 -17.45 -2.23 22.77
C GLU A 68 -17.08 -3.64 22.33
N LYS A 69 -17.92 -4.25 21.50
CA LYS A 69 -17.66 -5.56 20.88
C LYS A 69 -16.39 -5.54 20.03
N LEU A 70 -16.18 -4.50 19.23
CA LEU A 70 -14.96 -4.34 18.42
C LEU A 70 -13.71 -4.25 19.29
N ILE A 71 -13.73 -3.41 20.34
CA ILE A 71 -12.58 -3.26 21.24
C ILE A 71 -12.27 -4.56 21.96
N LYS A 72 -13.29 -5.28 22.46
CA LYS A 72 -13.10 -6.58 23.11
C LYS A 72 -12.43 -7.57 22.17
N PHE A 73 -12.91 -7.68 20.92
CA PHE A 73 -12.30 -8.53 19.91
C PHE A 73 -10.84 -8.16 19.63
N LEU A 74 -10.52 -6.87 19.49
CA LEU A 74 -9.15 -6.42 19.25
C LEU A 74 -8.21 -6.75 20.42
N VAL A 75 -8.69 -6.59 21.66
CA VAL A 75 -7.93 -6.95 22.86
C VAL A 75 -7.69 -8.45 22.93
N ASP A 76 -8.72 -9.26 22.68
CA ASP A 76 -8.61 -10.73 22.71
C ASP A 76 -7.67 -11.22 21.60
N LYS A 77 -7.76 -10.62 20.41
CA LYS A 77 -6.84 -10.91 19.31
C LYS A 77 -5.40 -10.56 19.67
N ALA A 78 -5.15 -9.33 20.14
CA ALA A 78 -3.81 -8.87 20.50
C ALA A 78 -3.17 -9.70 21.63
N LYS A 79 -3.97 -10.24 22.55
CA LYS A 79 -3.47 -11.13 23.61
C LYS A 79 -3.08 -12.52 23.12
N ASN A 80 -3.73 -13.00 22.06
CA ASN A 80 -3.56 -14.35 21.53
C ASN A 80 -2.57 -14.40 20.35
N ASP A 81 -2.28 -13.26 19.73
CA ASP A 81 -1.30 -13.16 18.65
C ASP A 81 0.10 -13.50 19.23
N PRO A 82 0.74 -14.59 18.77
CA PRO A 82 2.04 -15.01 19.29
C PRO A 82 3.15 -14.07 18.84
N ASP A 83 4.18 -13.94 19.67
CA ASP A 83 5.42 -13.26 19.27
C ASP A 83 6.06 -14.02 18.11
N TRP A 84 6.70 -13.26 17.22
CA TRP A 84 7.43 -13.80 16.09
C TRP A 84 8.73 -14.47 16.56
N ASP A 85 9.07 -15.62 15.98
CA ASP A 85 10.31 -16.32 16.30
C ASP A 85 11.53 -15.55 15.76
N GLU A 86 12.26 -14.88 16.66
CA GLU A 86 13.47 -14.16 16.32
C GLU A 86 14.64 -15.15 16.14
N ALA A 87 15.01 -15.45 14.88
CA ALA A 87 16.07 -16.40 14.56
C ALA A 87 17.45 -16.01 15.14
N VAL A 88 17.71 -14.70 15.29
CA VAL A 88 18.92 -14.16 15.92
C VAL A 88 18.52 -12.99 16.80
N PRO A 89 18.52 -13.15 18.13
CA PRO A 89 18.20 -12.07 19.04
C PRO A 89 19.07 -10.83 18.80
N TYR A 90 18.45 -9.65 18.80
CA TYR A 90 19.20 -8.41 18.76
C TYR A 90 20.16 -8.31 19.96
N GLU A 91 21.46 -8.19 19.67
CA GLU A 91 22.47 -7.85 20.65
C GLU A 91 23.01 -6.45 20.36
N LYS A 92 23.07 -5.58 21.38
CA LYS A 92 23.69 -4.25 21.29
C LYS A 92 25.22 -4.35 21.20
N LYS A 93 25.72 -4.91 20.11
CA LYS A 93 27.15 -5.04 19.80
C LYS A 93 27.50 -4.10 18.66
N ILE A 94 28.46 -3.20 18.91
CA ILE A 94 29.01 -2.34 17.87
C ILE A 94 29.95 -3.20 17.02
N ARG A 95 29.50 -3.61 15.83
CA ARG A 95 30.30 -4.46 14.92
C ARG A 95 31.40 -3.67 14.17
N GLY A 96 31.28 -2.34 14.11
CA GLY A 96 32.18 -1.46 13.38
C GLY A 96 33.11 -0.65 14.26
N LYS A 97 34.11 0.01 13.66
CA LYS A 97 34.92 1.00 14.37
C LYS A 97 34.10 2.25 14.60
N VAL A 98 34.05 2.71 15.85
CA VAL A 98 33.49 4.02 16.18
C VAL A 98 34.37 5.08 15.53
N PHE A 99 33.75 5.98 14.77
CA PHE A 99 34.47 7.06 14.10
C PHE A 99 35.20 7.93 15.14
N GLN A 100 36.50 8.16 14.91
CA GLN A 100 37.30 9.12 15.67
C GLN A 100 37.62 10.29 14.75
N LYS A 101 37.24 11.50 15.18
CA LYS A 101 37.62 12.74 14.49
C LYS A 101 39.15 12.85 14.49
N LYS A 102 39.74 13.11 13.33
CA LYS A 102 41.17 13.43 13.25
C LYS A 102 41.40 14.76 13.99
N ALA A 103 42.41 14.79 14.85
CA ALA A 103 42.91 16.05 15.36
C ALA A 103 43.50 16.81 14.17
N GLU A 104 42.98 17.99 13.88
CA GLU A 104 43.63 18.92 12.99
C GLU A 104 44.88 19.41 13.73
N GLU A 105 46.04 18.87 13.40
CA GLU A 105 47.28 19.53 13.79
C GLU A 105 47.23 20.94 13.20
N PRO A 106 47.54 21.99 13.99
CA PRO A 106 47.64 23.33 13.43
C PRO A 106 48.67 23.25 12.30
N LYS A 107 48.23 23.44 11.06
CA LYS A 107 49.11 23.50 9.91
C LYS A 107 50.15 24.57 10.25
N LYS A 108 51.39 24.15 10.49
CA LYS A 108 52.52 25.07 10.57
C LYS A 108 52.68 25.59 9.16
N ILE A 109 52.09 26.76 8.90
CA ILE A 109 52.31 27.45 7.63
C ILE A 109 53.76 27.91 7.72
N GLU A 110 54.62 27.36 6.87
CA GLU A 110 56.03 27.70 6.89
C GLU A 110 56.20 29.15 6.45
N LYS A 111 57.17 29.86 7.04
CA LYS A 111 57.39 31.30 6.82
C LYS A 111 57.52 31.65 5.33
N ASP A 112 58.11 30.74 4.55
CA ASP A 112 58.30 30.89 3.11
C ASP A 112 56.96 30.91 2.34
N GLU A 113 55.95 30.17 2.80
CA GLU A 113 54.63 30.18 2.17
C GLU A 113 53.88 31.51 2.42
N LEU A 114 54.05 32.14 3.59
CA LEU A 114 53.46 33.47 3.86
C LEU A 114 54.13 34.58 3.05
N ALA A 115 55.45 34.48 2.86
CA ALA A 115 56.21 35.44 2.06
C ALA A 115 55.79 35.38 0.59
N ASP A 116 55.58 34.18 0.04
CA ASP A 116 55.08 33.98 -1.34
C ASP A 116 53.64 34.49 -1.53
N LEU A 117 52.84 34.51 -0.46
CA LEU A 117 51.50 35.10 -0.42
C LEU A 117 51.50 36.64 -0.20
N GLY A 118 52.69 37.27 -0.15
CA GLY A 118 52.85 38.72 -0.05
C GLY A 118 52.57 39.31 1.33
N PHE A 119 52.58 38.47 2.38
CA PHE A 119 52.49 38.92 3.76
C PHE A 119 53.90 39.15 4.32
N ASP A 120 54.26 40.41 4.55
CA ASP A 120 55.50 40.78 5.23
C ASP A 120 55.31 40.65 6.75
N VAL A 121 55.45 39.42 7.25
CA VAL A 121 55.34 39.14 8.68
C VAL A 121 56.74 39.21 9.28
N GLU A 122 57.10 40.36 9.86
CA GLU A 122 58.18 40.41 10.86
C GLU A 122 57.74 39.53 12.04
N PHE A 123 58.19 38.28 12.02
CA PHE A 123 57.97 37.33 13.11
C PHE A 123 58.77 37.84 14.31
N ASP A 124 58.09 38.52 15.23
CA ASP A 124 58.67 38.86 16.52
C ASP A 124 58.83 37.55 17.30
N ASP A 125 60.07 37.05 17.39
CA ASP A 125 60.43 35.82 18.11
C ASP A 125 59.98 35.85 19.59
N SER A 126 59.63 37.03 20.12
CA SER A 126 59.09 37.18 21.48
C SER A 126 57.62 36.74 21.64
N ILE A 127 56.87 36.50 20.56
CA ILE A 127 55.45 36.06 20.64
C ILE A 127 55.34 34.54 20.89
N ASN A 128 56.39 33.76 20.58
CA ASN A 128 56.37 32.30 20.74
C ASN A 128 57.05 31.82 22.04
N ASP A 129 57.54 32.75 22.87
CA ASP A 129 57.95 32.45 24.25
C ASP A 129 56.70 32.29 25.13
N VAL A 130 56.29 31.02 25.17
CA VAL A 130 55.30 30.37 26.03
C VAL A 130 54.99 31.12 27.35
N ARG A 131 53.71 31.43 27.55
CA ARG A 131 53.09 31.49 28.88
C ARG A 131 52.00 30.44 28.99
#